data_AF-A0A2H6N381-F1
#
_entry.id   AF-A0A2H6N381-F1
#
_cell.length_a   1.000
_cell.length_b   1.000
_cell.length_c   1.000
_cell.angle_alpha   90.00
_cell.angle_beta   90.00
_cell.angle_gamma   90.00
#
_symmetry.space_group_name_H-M   'P 1'
#
loop_
_entity.id
_entity.type
_entity.pdbx_description
1 polymer ?
#
loop_
_entity_poly.entity_id
_entity_poly.type
_entity_poly.pdbx_seq_one_letter_code
_entity_poly.pdbx_strand_id
1 'polypeptide(L)'
;QKYWQKIQHWLQEITGGKIEILLELFLLGIINKEHEKDIKYIILHILTVARIVLAQYWKQTDIPPEELIIQKITTCAEMDRLTLLLNDNEESEYLKKPLKNWYWVRKKGTSI
;
A
#
# COMPACT_ATOMS: atom_id res chain seq x y z
N GLN A 1 15.02 -7.59 -5.36
CA GLN A 1 13.96 -8.62 -5.18
C GLN A 1 13.33 -8.58 -3.78
N LYS A 2 14.13 -8.56 -2.69
CA LYS A 2 13.63 -8.50 -1.30
C LYS A 2 12.59 -7.40 -1.02
N TYR A 3 12.74 -6.22 -1.63
CA TYR A 3 11.79 -5.10 -1.51
C TYR A 3 10.37 -5.48 -1.99
N TRP A 4 10.24 -5.92 -3.25
CA TRP A 4 8.95 -6.26 -3.84
C TRP A 4 8.30 -7.49 -3.22
N GLN A 5 9.09 -8.47 -2.78
CA GLN A 5 8.60 -9.61 -1.99
C GLN A 5 7.94 -9.16 -0.68
N LYS A 6 8.48 -8.12 -0.05
CA LYS A 6 7.93 -7.57 1.18
C LYS A 6 6.62 -6.83 0.94
N ILE A 7 6.57 -6.00 -0.11
CA ILE A 7 5.33 -5.34 -0.54
C ILE A 7 4.25 -6.37 -0.90
N GLN A 8 4.62 -7.44 -1.62
CA GLN A 8 3.71 -8.53 -1.95
C GLN A 8 3.13 -9.17 -0.68
N HIS A 9 3.97 -9.47 0.30
CA HIS A 9 3.51 -10.06 1.56
C HIS A 9 2.48 -9.15 2.25
N TRP A 10 2.75 -7.85 2.34
CA TRP A 10 1.80 -6.88 2.93
C TRP A 10 0.48 -6.82 2.16
N LEU A 11 0.53 -6.83 0.84
CA LEU A 11 -0.67 -6.86 0.01
C LEU A 11 -1.51 -8.11 0.26
N GLN A 12 -0.87 -9.27 0.41
CA GLN A 12 -1.56 -10.52 0.73
C GLN A 12 -2.17 -10.49 2.14
N GLU A 13 -1.47 -9.92 3.13
CA GLU A 13 -2.00 -9.72 4.49
C GLU A 13 -3.24 -8.81 4.49
N ILE A 14 -3.22 -7.71 3.73
CA ILE A 14 -4.30 -6.71 3.73
C ILE A 14 -5.51 -7.21 2.93
N THR A 15 -5.28 -7.89 1.81
CA THR A 15 -6.36 -8.34 0.91
C THR A 15 -6.89 -9.73 1.26
N GLY A 16 -6.16 -10.51 2.06
CA GLY A 16 -6.48 -11.91 2.35
C GLY A 16 -6.35 -12.85 1.14
N GLY A 17 -5.91 -12.34 -0.01
CA GLY A 17 -5.83 -13.08 -1.28
C GLY A 17 -4.39 -13.37 -1.70
N LYS A 18 -4.23 -14.35 -2.61
CA LYS A 18 -2.95 -14.57 -3.29
C LYS A 18 -2.74 -13.48 -4.34
N ILE A 19 -1.59 -12.82 -4.27
CA ILE A 19 -1.14 -11.82 -5.25
C ILE A 19 0.21 -12.29 -5.77
N GLU A 20 0.34 -12.45 -7.08
CA GLU A 20 1.61 -12.79 -7.75
C GLU A 20 2.43 -11.53 -8.04
N ILE A 21 3.76 -11.63 -7.99
CA ILE A 21 4.65 -10.54 -8.42
C ILE A 21 4.72 -10.54 -9.95
N LEU A 22 3.73 -9.93 -10.58
CA LEU A 22 3.78 -9.63 -12.02
C LEU A 22 4.49 -8.29 -12.22
N LEU A 23 5.43 -8.22 -13.17
CA LEU A 23 6.15 -6.98 -13.51
C LEU A 23 5.17 -5.87 -13.93
N GLU A 24 4.18 -6.21 -14.73
CA GLU A 24 3.10 -5.31 -15.17
C GLU A 24 2.36 -4.71 -13.98
N LEU A 25 2.05 -5.54 -12.99
CA LEU A 25 1.39 -5.10 -11.78
C LEU A 25 2.31 -4.25 -10.91
N PHE A 26 3.51 -4.74 -10.58
CA PHE A 26 4.39 -4.14 -9.57
C PHE A 26 5.19 -2.94 -10.07
N LEU A 27 5.54 -2.89 -11.35
CA LEU A 27 6.24 -1.73 -11.91
C LEU A 27 5.31 -0.75 -12.61
N LEU A 28 4.27 -1.23 -13.29
CA LEU A 28 3.42 -0.38 -14.13
C LEU A 28 2.04 -0.12 -13.53
N GLY A 29 1.64 -0.84 -12.49
CA GLY A 29 0.30 -0.69 -11.90
C GLY A 29 -0.81 -1.25 -12.80
N ILE A 30 -0.46 -2.08 -13.78
CA ILE A 30 -1.42 -2.69 -14.68
C ILE A 30 -2.06 -3.87 -13.93
N ILE A 31 -3.32 -3.70 -13.57
CA ILE A 31 -4.12 -4.69 -12.87
C ILE A 31 -4.99 -5.45 -13.87
N ASN A 32 -4.93 -6.78 -13.81
CA ASN A 32 -5.84 -7.65 -14.56
C ASN A 32 -7.26 -7.59 -13.97
N LYS A 33 -8.27 -7.91 -14.80
CA LYS A 33 -9.69 -7.69 -14.48
C LYS A 33 -10.22 -8.53 -13.31
N GLU A 34 -9.49 -9.52 -12.81
CA GLU A 34 -9.98 -10.55 -11.88
C GLU A 34 -10.24 -10.08 -10.45
N HIS A 35 -9.66 -8.97 -9.99
CA HIS A 35 -9.87 -8.50 -8.61
C HIS A 35 -11.12 -7.61 -8.43
N GLU A 36 -11.75 -7.65 -7.27
CA GLU A 36 -12.81 -6.71 -6.89
C GLU A 36 -12.30 -5.26 -6.89
N LYS A 37 -13.20 -4.30 -7.17
CA LYS A 37 -12.83 -2.87 -7.34
C LYS A 37 -12.04 -2.33 -6.13
N ASP A 38 -12.43 -2.71 -4.93
CA ASP A 38 -11.82 -2.23 -3.68
C ASP A 38 -10.43 -2.84 -3.45
N ILE A 39 -10.26 -4.13 -3.75
CA ILE A 39 -8.96 -4.81 -3.72
C ILE A 39 -8.02 -4.18 -4.74
N LYS A 40 -8.50 -3.89 -5.95
CA LYS A 40 -7.71 -3.20 -6.99
C LYS A 40 -7.22 -1.85 -6.49
N TYR A 41 -8.09 -1.09 -5.83
CA TYR A 41 -7.77 0.22 -5.29
C TYR A 41 -6.66 0.13 -4.23
N ILE A 42 -6.79 -0.79 -3.27
CA ILE A 42 -5.77 -1.04 -2.23
C ILE A 42 -4.41 -1.39 -2.86
N ILE A 43 -4.41 -2.31 -3.83
CA ILE A 43 -3.20 -2.74 -4.53
C ILE A 43 -2.53 -1.56 -5.25
N LEU A 44 -3.30 -0.77 -6.01
CA LEU A 44 -2.78 0.39 -6.74
C LEU A 44 -2.17 1.43 -5.80
N HIS A 45 -2.85 1.73 -4.70
CA HIS A 45 -2.37 2.72 -3.72
C HIS A 45 -1.05 2.33 -3.09
N ILE A 46 -0.98 1.11 -2.57
CA ILE A 46 0.24 0.61 -1.92
C ILE A 46 1.40 0.52 -2.92
N LEU A 47 1.15 0.03 -4.13
CA LEU A 47 2.19 -0.06 -5.15
C LEU A 47 2.65 1.32 -5.64
N THR A 48 1.74 2.29 -5.74
CA THR A 48 2.08 3.66 -6.12
C THR A 48 3.01 4.28 -5.08
N VAL A 49 2.67 4.16 -3.80
CA VAL A 49 3.54 4.65 -2.72
C VAL A 49 4.87 3.92 -2.71
N ALA A 50 4.89 2.60 -2.85
CA ALA A 50 6.12 1.82 -2.91
C ALA A 50 7.05 2.27 -4.05
N ARG A 51 6.50 2.52 -5.25
CA ARG A 51 7.27 3.06 -6.38
C ARG A 51 7.82 4.45 -6.09
N ILE A 52 7.03 5.34 -5.50
CA ILE A 52 7.48 6.69 -5.13
C ILE A 52 8.65 6.58 -4.14
N VAL A 53 8.54 5.72 -3.13
CA VAL A 53 9.60 5.54 -2.13
C VAL A 53 10.87 4.98 -2.77
N LEU A 54 10.74 3.96 -3.61
CA LEU A 54 11.86 3.39 -4.34
C LEU A 54 12.53 4.45 -5.24
N ALA A 55 11.71 5.22 -5.96
CA ALA A 55 12.17 6.32 -6.81
C ALA A 55 12.74 7.51 -6.02
N GLN A 56 12.46 7.65 -4.73
CA GLN A 56 13.11 8.65 -3.87
C GLN A 56 14.47 8.15 -3.37
N TYR A 57 14.59 6.83 -3.18
CA TYR A 57 15.83 6.16 -2.74
C TYR A 57 16.77 5.82 -3.88
N TRP A 58 16.44 6.14 -5.14
CA TRP A 58 17.24 5.78 -6.31
C TRP A 58 18.70 6.26 -6.29
N LYS A 59 19.01 7.31 -5.52
CA LYS A 59 20.38 7.82 -5.32
C LYS A 59 21.09 7.25 -4.08
N GLN A 60 20.37 6.53 -3.23
CA GLN A 60 20.91 5.91 -2.03
C GLN A 60 21.31 4.47 -2.34
N THR A 61 22.38 3.97 -1.71
CA THR A 61 22.82 2.59 -1.86
C THR A 61 21.90 1.59 -1.15
N ASP A 62 21.08 2.08 -0.22
CA ASP A 62 20.30 1.25 0.68
C ASP A 62 18.83 1.14 0.26
N ILE A 63 18.22 0.01 0.63
CA ILE A 63 16.80 -0.21 0.45
C ILE A 63 16.03 0.69 1.45
N PRO A 64 14.93 1.34 1.04
CA PRO A 64 14.14 2.15 1.94
C PRO A 64 13.73 1.35 3.20
N PRO A 65 13.88 1.94 4.41
CA PRO A 65 13.41 1.32 5.64
C PRO A 65 11.91 1.02 5.60
N GLU A 66 11.50 -0.09 6.19
CA GLU A 66 10.08 -0.49 6.20
C GLU A 66 9.18 0.54 6.86
N GLU A 67 9.61 1.08 7.98
CA GLU A 67 8.86 2.10 8.73
C GLU A 67 8.55 3.31 7.87
N LEU A 68 9.49 3.73 7.02
CA LEU A 68 9.28 4.84 6.10
C LEU A 68 8.22 4.51 5.05
N ILE A 69 8.25 3.31 4.49
CA ILE A 69 7.27 2.88 3.48
C ILE A 69 5.89 2.82 4.12
N ILE A 70 5.78 2.21 5.30
CA ILE A 70 4.55 2.10 6.09
C ILE A 70 4.01 3.50 6.39
N GLN A 71 4.86 4.39 6.91
CA GLN A 71 4.47 5.77 7.23
C GLN A 71 3.93 6.51 6.00
N LYS A 72 4.57 6.36 4.84
CA LYS A 72 4.12 6.99 3.60
C LYS A 72 2.81 6.39 3.11
N ILE A 73 2.63 5.08 3.19
CA ILE A 73 1.37 4.41 2.84
C ILE A 73 0.23 4.96 3.72
N THR A 74 0.45 5.05 5.04
CA THR A 74 -0.54 5.57 5.98
C THR A 74 -0.84 7.05 5.75
N THR A 75 0.19 7.87 5.50
CA THR A 75 0.03 9.30 5.21
C THR A 75 -0.78 9.52 3.95
N CYS A 76 -0.48 8.79 2.87
CA CYS A 76 -1.24 8.87 1.62
C CYS A 76 -2.70 8.45 1.81
N ALA A 77 -2.97 7.36 2.53
CA ALA A 77 -4.33 6.92 2.78
C ALA A 77 -5.13 7.92 3.64
N GLU A 78 -4.49 8.58 4.61
CA GLU A 78 -5.15 9.60 5.41
C GLU A 78 -5.44 10.87 4.59
N MET A 79 -4.51 11.29 3.71
CA MET A 79 -4.75 12.42 2.81
C MET A 79 -5.89 12.14 1.82
N ASP A 80 -5.96 10.94 1.26
CA ASP A 80 -7.07 10.56 0.37
C ASP A 80 -8.40 10.53 1.12
N ARG A 81 -8.40 10.02 2.36
CA ARG A 81 -9.58 10.09 3.24
C ARG A 81 -10.04 11.53 3.43
N LEU A 82 -9.14 12.44 3.77
CA LEU A 82 -9.46 13.86 3.97
C LEU A 82 -9.99 14.50 2.68
N THR A 83 -9.41 14.16 1.54
CA THR A 83 -9.86 14.63 0.22
C THR A 83 -11.28 14.16 -0.09
N LEU A 84 -11.62 12.91 0.24
CA LEU A 84 -12.97 12.38 0.06
C LEU A 84 -13.98 13.05 0.99
N LEU A 85 -13.61 13.26 2.26
CA LEU A 85 -14.43 13.97 3.24
C LEU A 85 -14.76 15.41 2.81
N LEU A 86 -13.80 16.10 2.20
CA LEU A 86 -14.00 17.47 1.69
C LEU A 86 -14.91 17.51 0.45
N ASN A 87 -15.04 16.42 -0.28
CA ASN A 87 -15.83 16.35 -1.51
C ASN A 87 -17.27 15.86 -1.28
N ASP A 88 -17.75 15.75 -0.03
CA ASP A 88 -19.09 15.22 0.34
C ASP A 88 -19.43 13.85 -0.32
N ASN A 89 -18.41 13.09 -0.72
CA ASN A 89 -18.59 11.77 -1.29
C ASN A 89 -18.69 10.76 -0.14
N GLU A 90 -19.76 9.94 -0.15
CA GLU A 90 -19.92 8.83 0.79
C GLU A 90 -18.64 8.01 0.84
N GLU A 91 -18.20 7.73 2.07
CA GLU A 91 -16.88 7.22 2.37
C GLU A 91 -16.48 6.04 1.48
N SER A 92 -15.29 6.08 0.86
CA SER A 92 -14.64 4.82 0.47
C SER A 92 -14.13 4.14 1.75
N GLU A 93 -15.04 3.51 2.49
CA GLU A 93 -14.79 2.79 3.75
C GLU A 93 -13.70 1.70 3.60
N TYR A 94 -13.45 1.31 2.35
CA TYR A 94 -12.60 0.22 1.89
C TYR A 94 -11.11 0.39 2.15
N LEU A 95 -10.55 1.60 2.06
CA LEU A 95 -9.17 1.85 2.50
C LEU A 95 -9.09 1.94 4.04
N LYS A 96 -10.14 2.51 4.65
CA LYS A 96 -10.14 2.91 6.06
C LYS A 96 -10.03 1.73 7.01
N LYS A 97 -10.71 0.61 6.76
CA LYS A 97 -10.72 -0.53 7.71
C LYS A 97 -9.50 -1.45 7.55
N PRO A 98 -9.19 -1.99 6.35
CA PRO A 98 -8.10 -2.96 6.18
C PRO A 98 -6.71 -2.33 6.44
N LEU A 99 -6.44 -1.15 5.90
CA LEU A 99 -5.13 -0.51 6.01
C LEU A 99 -4.87 0.03 7.43
N LYS A 100 -5.90 0.60 8.06
CA LYS A 100 -5.81 1.05 9.45
C LYS A 100 -5.57 -0.14 10.38
N ASN A 101 -6.33 -1.23 10.22
CA ASN A 101 -6.13 -2.45 11.00
C ASN A 101 -4.70 -3.00 10.82
N TRP A 102 -4.22 -3.10 9.59
CA TRP A 102 -2.86 -3.55 9.28
C TRP A 102 -1.78 -2.64 9.90
N TYR A 103 -1.94 -1.31 9.81
CA TYR A 103 -1.03 -0.35 10.45
C TYR A 103 -1.00 -0.49 11.98
N TRP A 104 -2.16 -0.64 12.63
CA TRP A 104 -2.23 -0.80 14.09
C TRP A 104 -1.62 -2.12 14.56
N VAL A 105 -1.76 -3.21 13.78
CA VAL A 105 -1.09 -4.49 14.07
C VAL A 105 0.42 -4.32 13.99
N ARG A 106 0.93 -3.67 12.94
CA ARG A 106 2.37 -3.37 12.77
C ARG A 106 2.94 -2.49 13.88
N LYS A 107 2.20 -1.46 14.29
CA LYS A 107 2.60 -0.54 15.38
C LYS A 107 2.62 -1.21 16.75
N LYS A 108 1.71 -2.15 17.02
CA LYS A 108 1.70 -2.92 18.28
C LYS A 108 2.83 -3.96 18.36
N GLY A 109 3.30 -4.47 17.22
CA GLY A 109 4.46 -5.36 17.15
C GLY A 109 5.81 -4.65 17.27
N THR A 110 5.83 -3.31 17.37
CA THR A 110 7.04 -2.48 17.54
C THR A 110 7.17 -1.89 18.94
N SER A 111 6.29 -2.25 19.88
CA SER A 111 6.49 -1.96 21.30
C SER A 111 7.61 -2.85 21.84
N ILE A 112 8.82 -2.28 21.90
CA ILE A 112 9.94 -2.77 22.72
C ILE A 112 9.55 -2.66 24.19
#